data_AF-A0A8G2FWW6-F1
#
_entry.id   AF-A0A8G2FWW6-F1
#
_cell.length_a   1.000
_cell.length_b   1.000
_cell.length_c   1.000
_cell.angle_alpha   90.00
_cell.angle_beta   90.00
_cell.angle_gamma   90.00
#
_symmetry.space_group_name_H-M   'P 1'
#
loop_
_entity.id
_entity.type
_entity.pdbx_description
1 polymer ?
#
loop_
_entity_poly.entity_id
_entity_poly.type
_entity_poly.pdbx_seq_one_letter_code
_entity_poly.pdbx_strand_id
1 'polypeptide(L)'
;MIYILIMALIGVIITLIFDFKKFDAKYIISLPVLIILVLISKNFFVVPVYIFSLIGATYLYTYYFYIPFSIEFIMALLYFIYHLGPSSYIVFAFGSSMAISLSVDKNMKSYSYLNNIKKGKNIKKETYRDYFQIGSGIIVLITLFIFRDRAIPLILFAVLLIYAAGNSLSIYRSSRISEIIYKMERDNVKLGLGAMYLAAGFLLILSFIRSIPMLYVAAFILLIGDSLATILGIRFGRTKLVYNKKKSVIGLASMIIPAFIFGAFIIGPLSSFIYTFFSGLVESAPLKLLDDNITVPVAIVIIHFLFYINLL
;
A
#
# COMPACT_ATOMS: atom_id res chain seq x y z
N MET A 1 11.81 -12.66 24.31
CA MET A 1 12.46 -12.19 23.07
C MET A 1 13.09 -13.33 22.26
N ILE A 2 13.99 -14.13 22.84
CA ILE A 2 14.68 -15.25 22.14
C ILE A 2 13.69 -16.24 21.50
N TYR A 3 12.69 -16.72 22.23
CA TYR A 3 11.69 -17.67 21.71
C TYR A 3 10.93 -17.16 20.48
N ILE A 4 10.68 -15.85 20.41
CA ILE A 4 9.95 -15.22 19.30
C ILE A 4 10.82 -15.19 18.04
N LEU A 5 12.11 -14.90 18.18
CA LEU A 5 13.07 -14.96 17.07
C LEU A 5 13.24 -16.39 16.57
N ILE A 6 13.28 -17.37 17.47
CA ILE A 6 13.31 -18.79 17.11
C ILE A 6 12.06 -19.17 16.31
N MET A 7 10.86 -18.74 16.72
CA MET A 7 9.64 -18.98 15.95
C MET A 7 9.70 -18.38 14.54
N ALA A 8 10.22 -17.17 14.39
CA ALA A 8 10.36 -16.54 13.08
C ALA A 8 11.35 -17.32 12.19
N LEU A 9 12.48 -17.77 12.75
CA LEU A 9 13.46 -18.59 12.05
C LEU A 9 12.88 -19.95 11.63
N ILE A 10 12.12 -20.60 12.51
CA ILE A 10 11.39 -21.84 12.19
C ILE A 10 10.41 -21.59 11.03
N GLY A 11 9.68 -20.47 11.05
CA GLY A 11 8.80 -20.08 9.94
C GLY A 11 9.55 -19.98 8.60
N VAL A 12 10.72 -19.32 8.59
CA VAL A 12 11.58 -19.22 7.41
C VAL A 12 12.02 -20.62 6.95
N ILE A 13 12.55 -21.44 7.85
CA ILE A 13 13.03 -22.80 7.54
C ILE A 13 11.91 -23.65 6.94
N ILE A 14 10.73 -23.68 7.57
CA ILE A 14 9.56 -24.43 7.07
C ILE A 14 9.22 -23.98 5.65
N THR A 15 9.09 -22.67 5.41
CA THR A 15 8.74 -22.17 4.07
C THR A 15 9.81 -22.44 3.02
N LEU A 16 11.10 -22.47 3.38
CA LEU A 16 12.18 -22.83 2.46
C LEU A 16 12.21 -24.33 2.16
N ILE A 17 11.84 -25.19 3.12
CA ILE A 17 11.76 -26.65 2.91
C ILE A 17 10.58 -27.00 2.00
N PHE A 18 9.39 -26.47 2.27
CA PHE A 18 8.17 -26.89 1.58
C PHE A 18 7.83 -26.05 0.34
N ASP A 19 8.25 -24.78 0.29
CA ASP A 19 7.82 -23.81 -0.73
C ASP A 19 8.99 -22.97 -1.28
N PHE A 20 10.20 -23.55 -1.38
CA PHE A 20 11.44 -22.84 -1.76
C PHE A 20 11.28 -21.79 -2.87
N LYS A 21 10.78 -22.21 -4.05
CA LYS A 21 10.64 -21.34 -5.24
C LYS A 21 9.65 -20.17 -5.06
N LYS A 22 8.79 -20.25 -4.05
CA LYS A 22 7.82 -19.20 -3.73
C LYS A 22 8.44 -18.11 -2.85
N PHE A 23 9.53 -18.44 -2.15
CA PHE A 23 10.08 -17.66 -1.05
C PHE A 23 11.54 -17.22 -1.26
N ASP A 24 12.36 -17.98 -1.98
CA ASP A 24 13.79 -17.74 -2.20
C ASP A 24 14.11 -16.28 -2.56
N ALA A 25 13.57 -15.77 -3.66
CA ALA A 25 13.80 -14.41 -4.12
C ALA A 25 13.26 -13.37 -3.13
N LYS A 26 12.13 -13.66 -2.47
CA LYS A 26 11.51 -12.74 -1.49
C LYS A 26 12.39 -12.59 -0.26
N TYR A 27 12.92 -13.69 0.28
CA TYR A 27 13.84 -13.63 1.41
C TYR A 27 15.12 -12.88 1.07
N ILE A 28 15.74 -13.18 -0.09
CA ILE A 28 16.96 -12.49 -0.55
C ILE A 28 16.73 -10.99 -0.67
N ILE A 29 15.65 -10.57 -1.33
CA ILE A 29 15.33 -9.14 -1.53
C ILE A 29 14.94 -8.46 -0.22
N SER A 30 14.30 -9.18 0.70
CA SER A 30 13.85 -8.64 1.98
C SER A 30 14.96 -8.48 3.02
N LEU A 31 16.02 -9.28 2.93
CA LEU A 31 17.08 -9.33 3.93
C LEU A 31 17.76 -7.97 4.17
N PRO A 32 18.18 -7.19 3.14
CA PRO A 32 18.74 -5.87 3.36
C PRO A 32 17.77 -4.91 4.07
N VAL A 33 16.48 -4.97 3.71
CA VAL A 33 15.43 -4.11 4.30
C VAL A 33 15.24 -4.44 5.77
N LEU A 34 15.18 -5.74 6.10
CA LEU A 34 15.09 -6.21 7.48
C LEU A 34 16.32 -5.81 8.30
N ILE A 35 17.53 -5.96 7.76
CA ILE A 35 18.77 -5.53 8.43
C ILE A 35 18.73 -4.04 8.75
N ILE A 36 18.40 -3.20 7.76
CA ILE A 36 18.29 -1.74 7.95
C ILE A 36 17.23 -1.42 9.01
N LEU A 37 16.08 -2.09 8.99
CA LEU A 37 15.03 -1.89 9.99
C LEU A 37 15.51 -2.25 11.40
N VAL A 38 16.25 -3.36 11.58
CA VAL A 38 16.81 -3.74 12.89
C VAL A 38 17.83 -2.70 13.35
N LEU A 39 18.70 -2.22 12.47
CA LEU A 39 19.71 -1.20 12.80
C LEU A 39 19.08 0.13 13.22
N ILE A 40 18.05 0.59 12.49
CA ILE A 40 17.36 1.86 12.78
C ILE A 40 16.51 1.74 14.05
N SER A 41 15.74 0.66 14.18
CA SER A 41 14.83 0.48 15.32
C SER A 41 15.55 0.12 16.61
N LYS A 42 16.77 -0.45 16.53
CA LYS A 42 17.50 -1.05 17.66
C LYS A 42 16.63 -2.05 18.46
N ASN A 43 15.63 -2.64 17.81
CA ASN A 43 14.65 -3.50 18.45
C ASN A 43 14.38 -4.75 17.62
N PHE A 44 14.79 -5.92 18.14
CA PHE A 44 14.61 -7.20 17.48
C PHE A 44 13.15 -7.67 17.42
N PHE A 45 12.23 -7.03 18.13
CA PHE A 45 10.79 -7.35 18.07
C PHE A 45 10.19 -7.07 16.68
N VAL A 46 10.81 -6.21 15.86
CA VAL A 46 10.37 -5.94 14.49
C VAL A 46 10.60 -7.13 13.55
N VAL A 47 11.58 -7.99 13.85
CA VAL A 47 11.97 -9.13 13.02
C VAL A 47 10.84 -10.15 12.81
N PRO A 48 10.21 -10.70 13.87
CA PRO A 48 9.10 -11.63 13.71
C PRO A 48 7.91 -11.00 12.97
N VAL A 49 7.58 -9.73 13.25
CA VAL A 49 6.50 -9.03 12.53
C VAL A 49 6.81 -8.95 11.04
N TYR A 50 8.04 -8.55 10.68
CA TYR A 50 8.48 -8.49 9.30
C TYR A 50 8.39 -9.85 8.60
N ILE A 51 8.94 -10.90 9.22
CA ILE A 51 9.00 -12.25 8.65
C ILE A 51 7.59 -12.83 8.48
N PHE A 52 6.76 -12.81 9.52
CA PHE A 52 5.41 -13.36 9.43
C PHE A 52 4.52 -12.56 8.49
N SER A 53 4.74 -11.25 8.37
CA SER A 53 4.07 -10.44 7.36
C SER A 53 4.50 -10.80 5.93
N LEU A 54 5.79 -11.04 5.67
CA LEU A 54 6.27 -11.51 4.37
C LEU A 54 5.66 -12.89 4.01
N ILE A 55 5.60 -13.80 5.00
CA ILE A 55 5.01 -15.13 4.86
C ILE A 55 3.51 -15.05 4.60
N GLY A 56 2.78 -14.29 5.42
CA GLY A 56 1.35 -14.06 5.27
C GLY A 56 1.02 -13.47 3.90
N ALA A 57 1.70 -12.38 3.52
CA ALA A 57 1.56 -11.75 2.21
C ALA A 57 1.82 -12.73 1.05
N THR A 58 2.79 -13.63 1.20
CA THR A 58 3.11 -14.65 0.18
C THR A 58 2.02 -15.73 0.08
N TYR A 59 1.35 -16.04 1.18
CA TYR A 59 0.22 -16.99 1.22
C TYR A 59 -1.14 -16.35 1.00
N LEU A 60 -1.19 -15.08 0.65
CA LEU A 60 -2.44 -14.39 0.32
C LEU A 60 -3.23 -15.17 -0.74
N TYR A 61 -4.54 -15.21 -0.57
CA TYR A 61 -5.52 -16.01 -1.30
C TYR A 61 -5.45 -17.53 -1.04
N THR A 62 -4.90 -17.96 0.10
CA THR A 62 -4.84 -19.37 0.50
C THR A 62 -5.16 -19.54 1.99
N TYR A 63 -5.51 -20.76 2.42
CA TYR A 63 -5.71 -21.08 3.83
C TYR A 63 -4.44 -20.93 4.68
N TYR A 64 -3.26 -21.10 4.07
CA TYR A 64 -1.96 -20.93 4.72
C TYR A 64 -1.67 -19.49 5.15
N PHE A 65 -2.49 -18.52 4.71
CA PHE A 65 -2.41 -17.12 5.15
C PHE A 65 -2.65 -16.95 6.66
N TYR A 66 -3.62 -17.68 7.23
CA TYR A 66 -4.19 -17.31 8.53
C TYR A 66 -3.24 -17.54 9.71
N ILE A 67 -2.41 -18.59 9.67
CA ILE A 67 -1.44 -18.87 10.74
C ILE A 67 -0.38 -17.74 10.85
N PRO A 68 0.41 -17.43 9.80
CA PRO A 68 1.39 -16.36 9.86
C PRO A 68 0.73 -15.00 10.11
N PHE A 69 -0.43 -14.72 9.52
CA PHE A 69 -1.20 -13.50 9.79
C PHE A 69 -1.61 -13.36 11.26
N SER A 70 -2.09 -14.43 11.89
CA SER A 70 -2.52 -14.39 13.30
C SER A 70 -1.34 -14.13 14.22
N ILE A 71 -0.19 -14.76 13.96
CA ILE A 71 1.05 -14.51 14.71
C ILE A 71 1.46 -13.05 14.54
N GLU A 72 1.50 -12.56 13.30
CA GLU A 72 1.84 -11.17 12.99
C GLU A 72 0.90 -10.17 13.67
N PHE A 73 -0.41 -10.41 13.62
CA PHE A 73 -1.43 -9.55 14.24
C PHE A 73 -1.25 -9.48 15.76
N ILE A 74 -1.07 -10.62 16.42
CA ILE A 74 -0.79 -10.69 17.86
C ILE A 74 0.50 -9.95 18.19
N MET A 75 1.55 -10.15 17.39
CA MET A 75 2.83 -9.47 17.59
C MET A 75 2.70 -7.95 17.44
N ALA A 76 2.00 -7.46 16.41
CA ALA A 76 1.71 -6.04 16.26
C ALA A 76 0.94 -5.49 17.48
N LEU A 77 -0.07 -6.22 17.97
CA LEU A 77 -0.83 -5.84 19.16
C LEU A 77 0.06 -5.74 20.41
N LEU A 78 0.90 -6.75 20.66
CA LEU A 78 1.84 -6.76 21.79
C LEU A 78 2.84 -5.60 21.69
N TYR A 79 3.30 -5.24 20.48
CA TYR A 79 4.19 -4.08 20.29
C TYR A 79 3.58 -2.78 20.82
N PHE A 80 2.29 -2.56 20.55
CA PHE A 80 1.58 -1.38 21.02
C PHE A 80 1.24 -1.45 22.50
N ILE A 81 0.76 -2.60 23.00
CA ILE A 81 0.42 -2.79 24.42
C ILE A 81 1.63 -2.54 25.32
N TYR A 82 2.81 -3.05 24.94
CA TYR A 82 4.03 -2.92 25.73
C TYR A 82 4.88 -1.70 25.34
N HIS A 83 4.37 -0.82 24.47
CA HIS A 83 5.08 0.39 24.03
C HIS A 83 6.54 0.13 23.59
N LEU A 84 6.76 -0.92 22.79
CA LEU A 84 8.11 -1.40 22.46
C LEU A 84 8.87 -0.47 21.48
N GLY A 85 8.24 0.61 21.03
CA GLY A 85 8.89 1.68 20.29
C GLY A 85 7.92 2.48 19.41
N PRO A 86 8.46 3.35 18.54
CA PRO A 86 7.67 4.12 17.59
C PRO A 86 6.83 3.24 16.64
N SER A 87 5.57 3.63 16.42
CA SER A 87 4.66 2.97 15.49
C SER A 87 5.21 2.78 14.07
N SER A 88 6.14 3.64 13.62
CA SER A 88 6.74 3.57 12.28
C SER A 88 7.45 2.27 12.04
N TYR A 89 8.09 1.69 13.06
CA TYR A 89 8.92 0.51 12.82
C TYR A 89 8.08 -0.72 12.51
N ILE A 90 6.94 -0.89 13.19
CA ILE A 90 5.98 -1.97 12.89
C ILE A 90 5.23 -1.69 11.59
N VAL A 91 4.80 -0.45 11.37
CA VAL A 91 4.13 -0.06 10.12
C VAL A 91 5.07 -0.28 8.92
N PHE A 92 6.37 0.03 9.08
CA PHE A 92 7.38 -0.23 8.06
C PHE A 92 7.63 -1.70 7.87
N ALA A 93 7.72 -2.47 8.96
CA ALA A 93 7.90 -3.91 8.90
C ALA A 93 6.84 -4.55 8.01
N PHE A 94 5.58 -4.20 8.25
CA PHE A 94 4.43 -4.72 7.50
C PHE A 94 4.31 -4.13 6.08
N GLY A 95 4.41 -2.81 5.94
CA GLY A 95 4.24 -2.15 4.65
C GLY A 95 5.29 -2.61 3.63
N SER A 96 6.55 -2.72 4.08
CA SER A 96 7.66 -3.13 3.20
C SER A 96 7.65 -4.63 2.90
N SER A 97 7.38 -5.52 3.86
CA SER A 97 7.26 -6.95 3.62
C SER A 97 6.11 -7.28 2.64
N MET A 98 4.95 -6.63 2.81
CA MET A 98 3.80 -6.78 1.92
C MET A 98 4.13 -6.28 0.52
N ALA A 99 4.71 -5.07 0.42
CA ALA A 99 5.10 -4.49 -0.86
C ALA A 99 6.11 -5.38 -1.60
N ILE A 100 7.12 -5.92 -0.91
CA ILE A 100 8.11 -6.83 -1.48
C ILE A 100 7.44 -8.13 -1.92
N SER A 101 6.63 -8.75 -1.06
CA SER A 101 5.95 -10.00 -1.37
C SER A 101 5.08 -9.89 -2.63
N LEU A 102 4.22 -8.87 -2.68
CA LEU A 102 3.36 -8.61 -3.83
C LEU A 102 4.17 -8.24 -5.09
N SER A 103 5.25 -7.47 -4.93
CA SER A 103 6.04 -6.98 -6.08
C SER A 103 7.03 -8.00 -6.61
N VAL A 104 7.42 -9.02 -5.86
CA VAL A 104 8.37 -10.07 -6.30
C VAL A 104 7.64 -11.29 -6.86
N ASP A 105 6.43 -11.58 -6.38
CA ASP A 105 5.66 -12.74 -6.80
C ASP A 105 5.28 -12.68 -8.29
N LYS A 106 5.76 -13.65 -9.07
CA LYS A 106 5.53 -13.72 -10.53
C LYS A 106 4.04 -13.79 -10.87
N ASN A 107 3.24 -14.48 -10.06
CA ASN A 107 1.80 -14.56 -10.28
C ASN A 107 1.15 -13.22 -10.04
N MET A 108 1.52 -12.54 -8.94
CA MET A 108 1.01 -11.20 -8.62
C MET A 108 1.42 -10.17 -9.67
N LYS A 109 2.66 -10.22 -10.19
CA LYS A 109 3.10 -9.40 -11.33
C LYS A 109 2.24 -9.62 -12.57
N SER A 110 1.94 -10.88 -12.90
CA SER A 110 1.08 -11.21 -14.04
C SER A 110 -0.34 -10.66 -13.84
N TYR A 111 -0.91 -10.81 -12.64
CA TYR A 111 -2.20 -10.22 -12.30
C TYR A 111 -2.18 -8.69 -12.35
N SER A 112 -1.16 -8.01 -11.81
CA SER A 112 -1.02 -6.55 -11.89
C SER A 112 -0.87 -6.07 -13.35
N TYR A 113 -0.13 -6.81 -14.18
CA TYR A 113 -0.02 -6.51 -15.60
C TYR A 113 -1.38 -6.63 -16.32
N LEU A 114 -2.12 -7.71 -16.09
CA LEU A 114 -3.47 -7.90 -16.62
C LEU A 114 -4.44 -6.81 -16.11
N ASN A 115 -4.32 -6.46 -14.83
CA ASN A 115 -5.07 -5.39 -14.18
C ASN A 115 -4.85 -4.06 -14.93
N ASN A 116 -3.60 -3.72 -15.22
CA ASN A 116 -3.20 -2.52 -15.95
C ASN A 116 -3.65 -2.49 -17.42
N ILE A 117 -3.77 -3.64 -18.09
CA ILE A 117 -4.33 -3.71 -19.45
C ILE A 117 -5.85 -3.51 -19.43
N LYS A 118 -6.54 -4.00 -18.40
CA LYS A 118 -7.99 -3.92 -18.28
C LYS A 118 -8.49 -2.61 -17.67
N LYS A 119 -7.62 -1.82 -17.03
CA LYS A 119 -7.94 -0.49 -16.46
C LYS A 119 -8.64 0.38 -17.51
N GLY A 120 -9.83 0.87 -17.16
CA GLY A 120 -10.64 1.75 -18.01
C GLY A 120 -11.40 1.09 -19.17
N LYS A 121 -11.34 -0.24 -19.35
CA LYS A 121 -12.17 -0.93 -20.38
C LYS A 121 -13.66 -0.95 -20.03
N ASN A 122 -14.00 -1.09 -18.75
CA ASN A 122 -15.37 -1.01 -18.26
C ASN A 122 -15.53 0.23 -17.37
N ILE A 123 -16.09 1.29 -17.94
CA ILE A 123 -16.21 2.61 -17.29
C ILE A 123 -17.01 2.52 -15.99
N LYS A 124 -18.13 1.77 -15.97
CA LYS A 124 -18.98 1.63 -14.78
C LYS A 124 -18.21 0.96 -13.65
N LYS A 125 -17.57 -0.17 -13.94
CA LYS A 125 -16.81 -0.95 -12.97
C LYS A 125 -15.63 -0.18 -12.37
N GLU A 126 -14.89 0.52 -13.22
CA GLU A 126 -13.79 1.38 -12.78
C GLU A 126 -14.29 2.52 -11.89
N THR A 127 -15.37 3.19 -12.30
CA THR A 127 -15.99 4.27 -11.51
C THR A 127 -16.39 3.79 -10.11
N TYR A 128 -16.99 2.60 -9.96
CA TYR A 128 -17.36 2.06 -8.64
C TYR A 128 -16.14 1.79 -7.75
N ARG A 129 -15.08 1.23 -8.33
CA ARG A 129 -13.83 0.98 -7.60
C ARG A 129 -13.20 2.28 -7.11
N ASP A 130 -13.16 3.28 -7.98
CA ASP A 130 -12.60 4.59 -7.66
C ASP A 130 -13.46 5.35 -6.63
N TYR A 131 -14.79 5.19 -6.64
CA TYR A 131 -15.64 5.71 -5.55
C TYR A 131 -15.37 5.01 -4.22
N PHE A 132 -15.14 3.70 -4.20
CA PHE A 132 -14.76 2.99 -3.00
C PHE A 132 -13.41 3.50 -2.45
N GLN A 133 -12.43 3.71 -3.34
CA GLN A 133 -11.13 4.27 -2.98
C GLN A 133 -11.27 5.69 -2.41
N ILE A 134 -12.03 6.58 -3.05
CA ILE A 134 -12.32 7.93 -2.52
C ILE A 134 -12.99 7.85 -1.13
N GLY A 135 -13.99 6.98 -0.97
CA GLY A 135 -14.66 6.77 0.32
C GLY A 135 -13.68 6.33 1.41
N SER A 136 -12.78 5.39 1.10
CA SER A 136 -11.71 4.97 2.01
C SER A 136 -10.74 6.12 2.33
N GLY A 137 -10.43 6.96 1.35
CA GLY A 137 -9.62 8.17 1.51
C GLY A 137 -10.24 9.16 2.48
N ILE A 138 -11.54 9.42 2.37
CA ILE A 138 -12.27 10.28 3.30
C ILE A 138 -12.22 9.71 4.72
N ILE A 139 -12.43 8.40 4.89
CA ILE A 139 -12.33 7.75 6.22
C ILE A 139 -10.91 7.90 6.80
N VAL A 140 -9.88 7.71 5.98
CA VAL A 140 -8.48 7.91 6.40
C VAL A 140 -8.22 9.35 6.83
N LEU A 141 -8.68 10.34 6.06
CA LEU A 141 -8.54 11.76 6.39
C LEU A 141 -9.25 12.12 7.70
N ILE A 142 -10.48 11.62 7.90
CA ILE A 142 -11.24 11.80 9.16
C ILE A 142 -10.48 11.15 10.32
N THR A 143 -9.92 9.96 10.11
CA THR A 143 -9.17 9.24 11.15
C THR A 143 -7.91 10.02 11.55
N LEU A 144 -7.15 10.54 10.58
CA LEU A 144 -6.00 11.41 10.80
C LEU A 144 -6.40 12.70 11.54
N PHE A 145 -7.56 13.26 11.22
CA PHE A 145 -8.08 14.48 11.85
C PHE A 145 -8.48 14.29 13.30
N ILE A 146 -9.26 13.26 13.60
CA ILE A 146 -9.77 13.00 14.94
C ILE A 146 -8.66 12.48 15.86
N PHE A 147 -7.87 11.50 15.38
CA PHE A 147 -6.96 10.73 16.23
C PHE A 147 -5.50 11.20 16.17
N ARG A 148 -5.13 12.06 15.21
CA ARG A 148 -3.76 12.58 15.03
C ARG A 148 -2.72 11.46 15.07
N ASP A 149 -1.77 11.49 15.99
CA ASP A 149 -0.71 10.47 16.10
C ASP A 149 -1.26 9.07 16.41
N ARG A 150 -2.42 8.98 17.07
CA ARG A 150 -3.11 7.72 17.34
C ARG A 150 -3.80 7.15 16.10
N ALA A 151 -3.90 7.89 15.01
CA ALA A 151 -4.47 7.40 13.75
C ALA A 151 -3.63 6.31 13.10
N ILE A 152 -2.30 6.37 13.24
CA ILE A 152 -1.37 5.44 12.58
C ILE A 152 -1.62 3.98 12.99
N PRO A 153 -1.65 3.62 14.30
CA PRO A 153 -1.98 2.25 14.71
C PRO A 153 -3.40 1.84 14.29
N LEU A 154 -4.38 2.76 14.34
CA LEU A 154 -5.75 2.46 13.91
C LEU A 154 -5.81 2.10 12.42
N ILE A 155 -5.11 2.87 11.57
CA ILE A 155 -5.03 2.61 10.12
C ILE A 155 -4.31 1.28 9.86
N LEU A 156 -3.21 0.99 10.57
CA LEU A 156 -2.52 -0.30 10.45
C LEU A 156 -3.45 -1.47 10.75
N PHE A 157 -4.15 -1.47 11.89
CA PHE A 157 -5.07 -2.55 12.24
C PHE A 157 -6.28 -2.63 11.30
N ALA A 158 -6.79 -1.49 10.82
CA ALA A 158 -7.82 -1.48 9.79
C ALA A 158 -7.35 -2.17 8.50
N VAL A 159 -6.11 -1.90 8.05
CA VAL A 159 -5.52 -2.57 6.88
C VAL A 159 -5.34 -4.07 7.12
N LEU A 160 -4.84 -4.48 8.29
CA LEU A 160 -4.71 -5.89 8.65
C LEU A 160 -6.05 -6.63 8.57
N LEU A 161 -7.11 -6.02 9.11
CA LEU A 161 -8.46 -6.59 9.05
C LEU A 161 -9.00 -6.64 7.62
N ILE A 162 -8.73 -5.62 6.79
CA ILE A 162 -9.10 -5.63 5.37
C ILE A 162 -8.40 -6.77 4.63
N TYR A 163 -7.13 -7.05 4.92
CA TYR A 163 -6.42 -8.18 4.31
C TYR A 163 -6.98 -9.53 4.74
N ALA A 164 -7.27 -9.72 6.02
CA ALA A 164 -7.91 -10.94 6.51
C ALA A 164 -9.30 -11.15 5.87
N ALA A 165 -10.11 -10.08 5.81
CA ALA A 165 -11.43 -10.11 5.19
C ALA A 165 -11.34 -10.38 3.67
N GLY A 166 -10.44 -9.69 2.96
CA GLY A 166 -10.22 -9.87 1.53
C GLY A 166 -9.75 -11.30 1.19
N ASN A 167 -8.85 -11.87 2.00
CA ASN A 167 -8.44 -13.26 1.87
C ASN A 167 -9.63 -14.22 2.06
N SER A 168 -10.42 -14.00 3.12
CA SER A 168 -11.61 -14.81 3.42
C SER A 168 -12.62 -14.79 2.29
N LEU A 169 -12.97 -13.59 1.79
CA LEU A 169 -13.92 -13.40 0.70
C LEU A 169 -13.44 -13.99 -0.62
N SER A 170 -12.13 -14.03 -0.83
CA SER A 170 -11.55 -14.66 -2.03
C SER A 170 -11.59 -16.19 -1.99
N ILE A 171 -11.53 -16.79 -0.79
CA ILE A 171 -11.56 -18.24 -0.59
C ILE A 171 -13.02 -18.72 -0.55
N TYR A 172 -13.84 -18.06 0.27
CA TYR A 172 -15.25 -18.39 0.49
C TYR A 172 -16.15 -17.50 -0.40
N ARG A 173 -16.27 -17.91 -1.66
CA ARG A 173 -17.05 -17.20 -2.70
C ARG A 173 -18.59 -17.25 -2.51
N SER A 174 -19.08 -17.82 -1.42
CA SER A 174 -20.50 -18.11 -1.21
C SER A 174 -21.28 -17.03 -0.47
N SER A 175 -20.65 -15.92 -0.07
CA SER A 175 -21.36 -14.83 0.63
C SER A 175 -21.88 -13.77 -0.34
N ARG A 176 -23.05 -13.17 -0.04
CA ARG A 176 -23.59 -12.02 -0.80
C ARG A 176 -22.62 -10.83 -0.88
N ILE A 177 -21.80 -10.65 0.16
CA ILE A 177 -20.75 -9.63 0.21
C ILE A 177 -19.66 -9.95 -0.83
N SER A 178 -19.24 -11.22 -0.92
CA SER A 178 -18.28 -11.69 -1.92
C SER A 178 -18.79 -11.39 -3.33
N GLU A 179 -20.05 -11.69 -3.64
CA GLU A 179 -20.64 -11.39 -4.96
C GLU A 179 -20.61 -9.90 -5.33
N ILE A 180 -20.93 -9.01 -4.39
CA ILE A 180 -20.90 -7.55 -4.62
C ILE A 180 -19.47 -7.08 -4.92
N ILE A 181 -18.49 -7.55 -4.13
CA ILE A 181 -17.10 -7.15 -4.30
C ILE A 181 -16.53 -7.73 -5.60
N TYR A 182 -16.86 -8.98 -5.94
CA TYR A 182 -16.46 -9.59 -7.22
C TYR A 182 -17.03 -8.84 -8.44
N LYS A 183 -18.22 -8.22 -8.34
CA LYS A 183 -18.75 -7.36 -9.42
C LYS A 183 -17.88 -6.13 -9.68
N MET A 184 -17.16 -5.65 -8.67
CA MET A 184 -16.21 -4.54 -8.81
C MET A 184 -14.84 -4.98 -9.38
N GLU A 185 -14.52 -6.27 -9.34
CA GLU A 185 -13.18 -6.77 -9.68
C GLU A 185 -12.95 -7.16 -11.13
N ARG A 186 -11.87 -6.65 -11.74
CA ARG A 186 -11.58 -6.88 -13.17
C ARG A 186 -11.45 -8.38 -13.46
N ASP A 187 -11.95 -8.81 -14.62
CA ASP A 187 -12.04 -10.25 -14.92
C ASP A 187 -10.65 -10.89 -14.90
N ASN A 188 -10.52 -12.12 -14.38
CA ASN A 188 -9.26 -12.85 -14.21
C ASN A 188 -8.19 -12.13 -13.34
N VAL A 189 -8.59 -11.19 -12.48
CA VAL A 189 -7.73 -10.60 -11.45
C VAL A 189 -8.14 -11.14 -10.07
N LYS A 190 -7.16 -11.29 -9.16
CA LYS A 190 -7.42 -11.68 -7.78
C LYS A 190 -8.17 -10.58 -7.02
N LEU A 191 -9.08 -10.98 -6.14
CA LEU A 191 -9.98 -10.09 -5.42
C LEU A 191 -9.23 -9.05 -4.58
N GLY A 192 -9.41 -7.77 -4.83
CA GLY A 192 -8.83 -6.69 -4.03
C GLY A 192 -7.35 -6.46 -4.27
N LEU A 193 -6.72 -7.05 -5.30
CA LEU A 193 -5.27 -6.95 -5.50
C LEU A 193 -4.78 -5.50 -5.60
N GLY A 194 -5.50 -4.63 -6.32
CA GLY A 194 -5.16 -3.20 -6.41
C GLY A 194 -5.26 -2.50 -5.05
N ALA A 195 -6.30 -2.82 -4.26
CA ALA A 195 -6.46 -2.28 -2.91
C ALA A 195 -5.36 -2.77 -1.95
N MET A 196 -4.81 -3.97 -2.17
CA MET A 196 -3.68 -4.50 -1.40
C MET A 196 -2.37 -3.78 -1.72
N TYR A 197 -2.09 -3.50 -2.99
CA TYR A 197 -0.94 -2.66 -3.33
C TYR A 197 -1.10 -1.24 -2.76
N LEU A 198 -2.30 -0.67 -2.87
CA LEU A 198 -2.64 0.66 -2.35
C LEU A 198 -2.42 0.76 -0.85
N ALA A 199 -2.92 -0.22 -0.09
CA ALA A 199 -2.77 -0.26 1.36
C ALA A 199 -1.30 -0.48 1.76
N ALA A 200 -0.56 -1.38 1.10
CA ALA A 200 0.87 -1.56 1.36
C ALA A 200 1.66 -0.27 1.09
N GLY A 201 1.38 0.41 -0.03
CA GLY A 201 1.97 1.68 -0.38
C GLY A 201 1.65 2.79 0.63
N PHE A 202 0.40 2.91 1.06
CA PHE A 202 0.01 3.91 2.06
C PHE A 202 0.70 3.66 3.42
N LEU A 203 0.89 2.40 3.83
CA LEU A 203 1.67 2.07 5.03
C LEU A 203 3.15 2.46 4.90
N LEU A 204 3.74 2.39 3.69
CA LEU A 204 5.08 2.97 3.47
C LEU A 204 5.10 4.47 3.74
N ILE A 205 4.08 5.23 3.33
CA ILE A 205 3.97 6.67 3.64
C ILE A 205 3.91 6.88 5.17
N LEU A 206 3.04 6.15 5.87
CA LEU A 206 2.87 6.26 7.33
C LEU A 206 4.13 5.85 8.12
N SER A 207 5.00 5.05 7.51
CA SER A 207 6.26 4.60 8.10
C SER A 207 7.29 5.74 8.21
N PHE A 208 7.34 6.60 7.20
CA PHE A 208 8.40 7.60 7.05
C PHE A 208 7.93 9.03 7.34
N ILE A 209 6.64 9.34 7.09
CA ILE A 209 6.11 10.68 7.27
C ILE A 209 5.38 10.78 8.61
N ARG A 210 5.81 11.73 9.45
CA ARG A 210 5.22 11.96 10.79
C ARG A 210 4.37 13.22 10.89
N SER A 211 4.59 14.18 9.99
CA SER A 211 3.80 15.41 9.95
C SER A 211 2.36 15.10 9.56
N ILE A 212 1.41 15.28 10.47
CA ILE A 212 -0.03 15.07 10.22
C ILE A 212 -0.52 15.91 9.02
N PRO A 213 -0.17 17.21 8.88
CA PRO A 213 -0.48 17.98 7.67
C PRO A 213 0.01 17.31 6.38
N MET A 214 1.22 16.78 6.39
CA MET A 214 1.79 16.08 5.23
C MET A 214 1.07 14.75 4.95
N LEU A 215 0.67 14.03 6.00
CA LEU A 215 -0.12 12.80 5.86
C LEU A 215 -1.49 13.05 5.23
N TYR A 216 -2.14 14.19 5.50
CA TYR A 216 -3.37 14.56 4.79
C TYR A 216 -3.12 14.71 3.29
N VAL A 217 -2.07 15.43 2.90
CA VAL A 217 -1.76 15.67 1.49
C VAL A 217 -1.39 14.36 0.80
N ALA A 218 -0.58 13.52 1.43
CA ALA A 218 -0.21 12.22 0.90
C ALA A 218 -1.43 11.28 0.74
N ALA A 219 -2.31 11.23 1.74
CA ALA A 219 -3.56 10.48 1.67
C ALA A 219 -4.48 11.00 0.57
N PHE A 220 -4.60 12.32 0.42
CA PHE A 220 -5.39 12.92 -0.65
C PHE A 220 -4.85 12.55 -2.03
N ILE A 221 -3.55 12.71 -2.27
CA ILE A 221 -2.90 12.38 -3.56
C ILE A 221 -3.19 10.92 -3.94
N LEU A 222 -3.00 9.99 -2.99
CA LEU A 222 -3.05 8.56 -3.26
C LEU A 222 -4.49 8.00 -3.29
N LEU A 223 -5.35 8.41 -2.36
CA LEU A 223 -6.68 7.81 -2.19
C LEU A 223 -7.80 8.60 -2.90
N ILE A 224 -7.56 9.86 -3.27
CA ILE A 224 -8.56 10.70 -3.93
C ILE A 224 -8.05 11.15 -5.30
N GLY A 225 -6.83 11.69 -5.36
CA GLY A 225 -6.21 12.18 -6.59
C GLY A 225 -6.09 11.12 -7.69
N ASP A 226 -5.57 9.93 -7.37
CA ASP A 226 -5.47 8.80 -8.32
C ASP A 226 -6.84 8.37 -8.87
N SER A 227 -7.86 8.31 -8.01
CA SER A 227 -9.23 8.00 -8.39
C SER A 227 -9.84 9.09 -9.29
N LEU A 228 -9.60 10.38 -9.00
CA LEU A 228 -10.03 11.49 -9.85
C LEU A 228 -9.36 11.45 -11.22
N ALA A 229 -8.05 11.17 -11.28
CA ALA A 229 -7.32 10.97 -12.53
C ALA A 229 -7.93 9.85 -13.37
N THR A 230 -8.30 8.75 -12.74
CA THR A 230 -8.88 7.60 -13.43
C THR A 230 -10.29 7.91 -13.95
N ILE A 231 -11.20 8.40 -13.09
CA ILE A 231 -12.59 8.73 -13.47
C ILE A 231 -12.62 9.77 -14.60
N LEU A 232 -11.94 10.90 -14.42
CA LEU A 232 -11.97 12.00 -15.39
C LEU A 232 -11.12 11.69 -16.63
N GLY A 233 -10.01 10.96 -16.47
CA GLY A 233 -9.17 10.53 -17.57
C GLY A 233 -9.88 9.53 -18.51
N ILE A 234 -10.72 8.65 -17.98
CA ILE A 234 -11.51 7.71 -18.80
C ILE A 234 -12.65 8.43 -19.51
N ARG A 235 -13.36 9.34 -18.81
CA ARG A 235 -14.54 10.02 -19.38
C ARG A 235 -14.19 11.12 -20.37
N PHE A 236 -13.15 11.90 -20.08
CA PHE A 236 -12.84 13.13 -20.80
C PHE A 236 -11.44 13.13 -21.44
N GLY A 237 -10.54 12.21 -21.05
CA GLY A 237 -9.13 12.19 -21.44
C GLY A 237 -8.84 11.76 -22.88
N ARG A 238 -9.33 12.54 -23.86
CA ARG A 238 -9.06 12.36 -25.29
C ARG A 238 -7.58 12.59 -25.63
N THR A 239 -6.99 13.66 -25.08
CA THR A 239 -5.57 13.98 -25.30
C THR A 239 -4.68 13.10 -24.43
N LYS A 240 -3.91 12.21 -25.06
CA LYS A 240 -2.96 11.30 -24.39
C LYS A 240 -1.62 11.99 -24.16
N LEU A 241 -0.92 11.59 -23.10
CA LEU A 241 0.45 12.06 -22.85
C LEU A 241 1.38 11.58 -23.95
N VAL A 242 2.39 12.39 -24.30
CA VAL A 242 3.35 12.07 -25.37
C VAL A 242 4.16 10.83 -25.02
N TYR A 243 4.62 10.74 -23.78
CA TYR A 243 5.47 9.67 -23.25
C TYR A 243 4.69 8.45 -22.70
N ASN A 244 3.39 8.58 -22.44
CA ASN A 244 2.56 7.47 -21.97
C ASN A 244 1.14 7.53 -22.54
N LYS A 245 0.89 6.74 -23.59
CA LYS A 245 -0.40 6.72 -24.30
C LYS A 245 -1.55 6.11 -23.48
N LYS A 246 -1.26 5.43 -22.37
CA LYS A 246 -2.29 4.91 -21.45
C LYS A 246 -2.86 5.99 -20.53
N LYS A 247 -2.13 7.08 -20.33
CA LYS A 247 -2.51 8.19 -19.45
C LYS A 247 -2.93 9.39 -20.30
N SER A 248 -3.74 10.26 -19.72
CA SER A 248 -4.27 11.44 -20.42
C SER A 248 -3.88 12.72 -19.71
N VAL A 249 -3.79 13.82 -20.46
CA VAL A 249 -3.52 15.15 -19.90
C VAL A 249 -4.58 15.52 -18.86
N ILE A 250 -5.86 15.23 -19.17
CA ILE A 250 -6.97 15.50 -18.25
C ILE A 250 -6.87 14.64 -17.00
N GLY A 251 -6.50 13.36 -17.11
CA GLY A 251 -6.28 12.50 -15.95
C GLY A 251 -5.19 13.06 -15.04
N LEU A 252 -4.02 13.38 -15.59
CA LEU A 252 -2.91 13.98 -14.84
C LEU A 252 -3.31 15.29 -14.14
N ALA A 253 -3.96 16.20 -14.87
CA ALA A 253 -4.45 17.46 -14.31
C ALA A 253 -5.49 17.25 -13.20
N SER A 254 -6.34 16.22 -13.33
CA SER A 254 -7.39 15.88 -12.35
C SER A 254 -6.84 15.30 -11.05
N MET A 255 -5.63 14.77 -11.05
CA MET A 255 -4.90 14.42 -9.82
C MET A 255 -4.16 15.64 -9.25
N ILE A 256 -3.39 16.34 -10.08
CA ILE A 256 -2.50 17.42 -9.63
C ILE A 256 -3.30 18.62 -9.11
N ILE A 257 -4.29 19.14 -9.85
CA ILE A 257 -4.94 20.41 -9.51
C ILE A 257 -5.70 20.32 -8.17
N PRO A 258 -6.58 19.33 -7.94
CA PRO A 258 -7.30 19.24 -6.67
C PRO A 258 -6.37 18.97 -5.49
N ALA A 259 -5.36 18.10 -5.68
CA ALA A 259 -4.39 17.82 -4.64
C ALA A 259 -3.51 19.05 -4.33
N PHE A 260 -3.17 19.87 -5.34
CA PHE A 260 -2.42 21.09 -5.17
C PHE A 260 -3.21 22.11 -4.36
N ILE A 261 -4.47 22.33 -4.72
CA ILE A 261 -5.36 23.25 -3.99
C ILE A 261 -5.48 22.80 -2.54
N PHE A 262 -5.81 21.53 -2.31
CA PHE A 262 -5.92 20.97 -0.97
C PHE A 262 -4.60 21.12 -0.18
N GLY A 263 -3.47 20.71 -0.76
CA GLY A 263 -2.18 20.82 -0.10
C GLY A 263 -1.72 22.26 0.11
N ALA A 264 -2.09 23.21 -0.74
CA ALA A 264 -1.68 24.61 -0.62
C ALA A 264 -2.27 25.23 0.66
N PHE A 265 -3.50 24.85 1.03
CA PHE A 265 -4.12 25.25 2.30
C PHE A 265 -3.52 24.56 3.53
N ILE A 266 -2.95 23.36 3.38
CA ILE A 266 -2.52 22.52 4.51
C ILE A 266 -1.01 22.65 4.81
N ILE A 267 -0.16 22.66 3.77
CA ILE A 267 1.30 22.68 3.89
C ILE A 267 1.97 23.84 3.13
N GLY A 268 1.17 24.77 2.59
CA GLY A 268 1.63 25.91 1.82
C GLY A 268 1.81 25.63 0.32
N PRO A 269 1.72 26.66 -0.55
CA PRO A 269 1.71 26.48 -2.01
C PRO A 269 2.96 25.82 -2.57
N LEU A 270 4.16 26.21 -2.12
CA LEU A 270 5.43 25.67 -2.65
C LEU A 270 5.55 24.18 -2.35
N SER A 271 5.38 23.77 -1.09
CA SER A 271 5.40 22.37 -0.68
C SER A 271 4.33 21.57 -1.44
N SER A 272 3.10 22.09 -1.51
CA SER A 272 2.00 21.44 -2.23
C SER A 272 2.34 21.20 -3.70
N PHE A 273 2.91 22.20 -4.38
CA PHE A 273 3.34 22.08 -5.77
C PHE A 273 4.37 20.95 -5.94
N ILE A 274 5.41 20.92 -5.09
CA ILE A 274 6.45 19.90 -5.15
C ILE A 274 5.84 18.49 -5.03
N TYR A 275 5.06 18.23 -3.97
CA TYR A 275 4.49 16.90 -3.76
C TYR A 275 3.55 16.47 -4.88
N THR A 276 2.66 17.36 -5.30
CA THR A 276 1.61 17.01 -6.27
C THR A 276 2.17 16.87 -7.68
N PHE A 277 3.08 17.75 -8.08
CA PHE A 277 3.73 17.71 -9.39
C PHE A 277 4.56 16.44 -9.56
N PHE A 278 5.50 16.15 -8.65
CA PHE A 278 6.36 14.98 -8.77
C PHE A 278 5.59 13.67 -8.58
N SER A 279 4.58 13.63 -7.70
CA SER A 279 3.70 12.45 -7.59
C SER A 279 2.91 12.19 -8.88
N GLY A 280 2.39 13.25 -9.51
CA GLY A 280 1.71 13.15 -10.80
C GLY A 280 2.65 12.71 -11.94
N LEU A 281 3.90 13.17 -11.95
CA LEU A 281 4.91 12.70 -12.91
C LEU A 281 5.18 11.20 -12.76
N VAL A 282 5.29 10.71 -11.52
CA VAL A 282 5.51 9.28 -11.23
C VAL A 282 4.29 8.44 -11.59
N GLU A 283 3.07 8.91 -11.28
CA GLU A 283 1.81 8.26 -11.67
C GLU A 283 1.68 8.10 -13.19
N SER A 284 2.10 9.13 -13.92
CA SER A 284 1.93 9.19 -15.36
C SER A 284 3.08 8.54 -16.14
N ALA A 285 4.20 8.25 -15.48
CA ALA A 285 5.36 7.61 -16.10
C ALA A 285 5.02 6.19 -16.63
N PRO A 286 5.63 5.75 -17.75
CA PRO A 286 5.39 4.43 -18.33
C PRO A 286 6.17 3.32 -17.60
N LEU A 287 6.11 3.30 -16.26
CA LEU A 287 6.79 2.32 -15.42
C LEU A 287 6.07 0.97 -15.52
N LYS A 288 6.74 -0.05 -16.05
CA LYS A 288 6.19 -1.41 -16.23
C LYS A 288 6.58 -2.39 -15.12
N LEU A 289 7.53 -2.00 -14.26
CA LEU A 289 8.17 -2.91 -13.30
C LEU A 289 7.41 -3.04 -11.98
N LEU A 290 6.69 -2.01 -11.56
CA LEU A 290 5.98 -1.92 -10.29
C LEU A 290 4.60 -1.26 -10.49
N ASP A 291 3.67 -1.61 -9.61
CA ASP A 291 2.31 -1.05 -9.57
C ASP A 291 2.34 0.43 -9.15
N ASP A 292 1.46 1.26 -9.71
CA ASP A 292 1.39 2.70 -9.42
C ASP A 292 1.08 2.96 -7.93
N ASN A 293 0.36 2.03 -7.32
CA ASN A 293 0.06 2.01 -5.89
C ASN A 293 1.27 1.76 -4.98
N ILE A 294 2.45 1.44 -5.53
CA ILE A 294 3.73 1.35 -4.79
C ILE A 294 4.69 2.46 -5.23
N THR A 295 4.78 2.74 -6.53
CA THR A 295 5.73 3.74 -7.04
C THR A 295 5.39 5.15 -6.57
N VAL A 296 4.12 5.53 -6.57
CA VAL A 296 3.68 6.86 -6.11
C VAL A 296 3.95 7.07 -4.62
N PRO A 297 3.59 6.13 -3.71
CA PRO A 297 3.98 6.21 -2.31
C PRO A 297 5.47 6.33 -2.05
N VAL A 298 6.28 5.52 -2.74
CA VAL A 298 7.75 5.60 -2.63
C VAL A 298 8.26 6.96 -3.10
N ALA A 299 7.71 7.50 -4.18
CA ALA A 299 8.06 8.84 -4.64
C ALA A 299 7.69 9.92 -3.60
N ILE A 300 6.51 9.85 -2.99
CA ILE A 300 6.10 10.77 -1.92
C ILE A 300 7.10 10.72 -0.75
N VAL A 301 7.54 9.52 -0.35
CA VAL A 301 8.55 9.34 0.70
C VAL A 301 9.89 9.95 0.30
N ILE A 302 10.36 9.71 -0.93
CA ILE A 302 11.63 10.29 -1.43
C ILE A 302 11.55 11.82 -1.47
N ILE A 303 10.46 12.37 -2.00
CA ILE A 303 10.21 13.82 -2.04
C ILE A 303 10.23 14.39 -0.62
N HIS A 304 9.62 13.68 0.34
CA HIS A 304 9.61 14.10 1.74
C HIS A 304 11.02 14.24 2.30
N PHE A 305 11.89 13.25 2.09
CA PHE A 305 13.28 13.31 2.52
C PHE A 305 14.09 14.39 1.81
N LEU A 306 13.83 14.64 0.53
CA LEU A 306 14.58 15.62 -0.27
C LEU A 306 14.19 17.08 -0.01
N PHE A 307 12.91 17.37 0.23
CA PHE A 307 12.41 18.75 0.25
C PHE A 307 11.90 19.19 1.61
N TYR A 308 11.19 18.34 2.35
CA TYR A 308 10.58 18.77 3.61
C TYR A 308 11.60 18.99 4.73
N ILE A 309 12.64 18.16 4.78
CA ILE A 309 13.73 18.31 5.76
C ILE A 309 14.54 19.60 5.50
N ASN A 310 14.57 20.08 4.26
CA ASN A 310 15.33 21.26 3.84
C ASN A 310 14.50 22.57 3.81
N LEU A 311 13.21 22.48 4.13
CA LEU A 311 12.27 23.62 4.19
C LEU A 311 11.96 24.05 5.64
N LEU A 312 12.60 23.42 6.63
CA LEU A 312 12.63 23.76 8.06
C LEU A 312 14.01 24.28 8.43
#